data_AF-A0A7G5YZM3-F1
#
_entry.id   AF-A0A7G5YZM3-F1
#
_cell.length_a   1.000
_cell.length_b   1.000
_cell.length_c   1.000
_cell.angle_alpha   90.00
_cell.angle_beta   90.00
_cell.angle_gamma   90.00
#
_symmetry.space_group_name_H-M   'P 1'
#
loop_
_entity.id
_entity.type
_entity.pdbx_description
1 polymer ?
#
loop_
_entity_poly.entity_id
_entity_poly.type
_entity_poly.pdbx_seq_one_letter_code
_entity_poly.pdbx_strand_id
1 'polypeptide(L)'
;MNTYKKFLLASAMIASPLIAASSAQAQVSGIAVADPEGAILGAKSLEAANATIATTYKAQLDQVRTRQQALQTELTALAAPLDTNKDKQVSEQELAAAEAAKNPILQKIKTAQTNGQQEVSRLNAPALRAQAYVIEQITQKYNPALETVVAAKKISLVLSANSAQFAQPAVDITDAIRAEIDRVLPTANITPPANWQPGQQTVQLLQQYQQAVYAQAVRQAQSQGAAPAAPGATTPPAKPQPQGR
;
A
#
# COMPACT_ATOMS: atom_id res chain seq x y z
N MET A 1 37.86 1.32 -71.22
CA MET A 1 39.04 1.59 -70.34
C MET A 1 38.52 1.51 -68.91
N ASN A 2 38.87 0.61 -67.98
CA ASN A 2 40.06 -0.23 -67.81
C ASN A 2 39.76 -1.48 -66.95
N THR A 3 39.83 -2.64 -67.59
CA THR A 3 40.70 -3.80 -67.36
C THR A 3 41.75 -3.81 -66.20
N TYR A 4 41.61 -4.84 -65.35
CA TYR A 4 42.57 -5.71 -64.61
C TYR A 4 43.58 -5.26 -63.52
N LYS A 5 43.33 -5.81 -62.31
CA LYS A 5 44.19 -6.51 -61.30
C LYS A 5 45.72 -6.45 -61.44
N LYS A 6 46.43 -6.12 -60.33
CA LYS A 6 47.61 -6.81 -59.71
C LYS A 6 47.75 -6.36 -58.23
N PHE A 7 47.58 -7.23 -57.22
CA PHE A 7 48.64 -7.94 -56.45
C PHE A 7 49.69 -7.05 -55.78
N LEU A 8 49.75 -7.02 -54.42
CA LEU A 8 50.88 -7.51 -53.60
C LEU A 8 50.84 -7.12 -52.10
N LEU A 9 51.35 -8.04 -51.27
CA LEU A 9 51.93 -7.95 -49.91
C LEU A 9 51.00 -7.56 -48.73
N ALA A 10 50.55 -8.49 -47.87
CA ALA A 10 51.29 -9.25 -46.85
C ALA A 10 51.89 -8.38 -45.72
N SER A 11 51.22 -8.36 -44.57
CA SER A 11 51.84 -8.14 -43.26
C SER A 11 51.00 -8.88 -42.22
N ALA A 12 51.62 -9.93 -41.65
CA ALA A 12 51.07 -10.74 -40.58
C ALA A 12 50.90 -9.88 -39.32
N MET A 13 49.67 -9.70 -38.86
CA MET A 13 49.41 -9.35 -37.47
C MET A 13 49.05 -10.63 -36.72
N ILE A 14 49.91 -10.97 -35.76
CA ILE A 14 49.67 -11.98 -34.74
C ILE A 14 48.44 -11.51 -33.97
N ALA A 15 47.30 -12.18 -34.18
CA ALA A 15 46.13 -12.00 -33.35
C ALA A 15 46.41 -12.66 -32.00
N SER A 16 46.88 -11.88 -31.04
CA SER A 16 46.74 -12.25 -29.63
C SER A 16 45.24 -12.43 -29.35
N PRO A 17 44.77 -13.58 -28.85
CA PRO A 17 43.44 -13.62 -28.28
C PRO A 17 43.47 -12.72 -27.05
N LEU A 18 42.90 -11.51 -27.19
CA LEU A 18 42.45 -10.76 -26.04
C LEU A 18 41.43 -11.67 -25.36
N ILE A 19 41.86 -12.36 -24.30
CA ILE A 19 40.95 -12.96 -23.34
C ILE A 19 40.16 -11.78 -22.80
N ALA A 20 38.98 -11.56 -23.35
CA ALA A 20 37.98 -10.73 -22.71
C ALA A 20 37.80 -11.39 -21.34
N ALA A 21 38.37 -10.76 -20.31
CA ALA A 21 37.95 -10.97 -18.95
C ALA A 21 36.47 -10.53 -18.95
N SER A 22 35.59 -11.48 -19.29
CA SER A 22 34.23 -11.43 -18.81
C SER A 22 34.41 -11.26 -17.32
N SER A 23 33.99 -10.11 -16.80
CA SER A 23 33.80 -9.95 -15.38
C SER A 23 32.89 -11.10 -14.98
N ALA A 24 33.48 -12.16 -14.43
CA ALA A 24 32.78 -13.13 -13.66
C ALA A 24 32.20 -12.33 -12.48
N GLN A 25 31.02 -11.74 -12.69
CA GLN A 25 30.11 -11.52 -11.58
C GLN A 25 30.05 -12.90 -10.93
N ALA A 26 30.69 -13.04 -9.78
CA ALA A 26 30.54 -14.23 -8.96
C ALA A 26 29.04 -14.42 -8.83
N GLN A 27 28.47 -15.36 -9.59
CA GLN A 27 27.08 -15.74 -9.46
C GLN A 27 27.00 -16.21 -8.02
N VAL A 28 26.42 -15.36 -7.16
CA VAL A 28 26.15 -15.69 -5.77
C VAL A 28 25.16 -16.84 -5.84
N SER A 29 25.70 -18.06 -5.94
CA SER A 29 24.94 -19.23 -6.34
C SER A 29 24.03 -19.61 -5.20
N GLY A 30 22.74 -19.34 -5.40
CA GLY A 30 21.67 -19.94 -4.64
C GLY A 30 21.32 -19.27 -3.31
N ILE A 31 21.72 -18.03 -3.04
CA ILE A 31 21.18 -17.27 -1.90
C ILE A 31 20.24 -16.19 -2.43
N ALA A 32 19.03 -16.15 -1.91
CA ALA A 32 18.04 -15.12 -2.21
C ALA A 32 17.43 -14.55 -0.93
N VAL A 33 16.82 -13.38 -1.06
CA VAL A 33 16.04 -12.73 -0.01
C VAL A 33 14.58 -12.66 -0.45
N ALA A 34 13.66 -12.88 0.48
CA ALA A 34 12.23 -12.72 0.24
C ALA A 34 11.55 -11.99 1.39
N ASP A 35 10.55 -11.19 1.07
CA ASP A 35 9.61 -10.58 1.99
C ASP A 35 8.24 -11.30 1.86
N PRO A 36 7.91 -12.25 2.76
CA PRO A 36 6.64 -12.95 2.72
C PRO A 36 5.44 -12.00 2.79
N GLU A 37 5.50 -11.03 3.70
CA GLU A 37 4.46 -10.05 3.91
C GLU A 37 4.27 -9.18 2.66
N GLY A 38 5.36 -8.67 2.10
CA GLY A 38 5.34 -7.87 0.86
C GLY A 38 4.82 -8.66 -0.35
N ALA A 39 5.14 -9.95 -0.46
CA ALA A 39 4.63 -10.80 -1.53
C ALA A 39 3.11 -11.05 -1.40
N ILE A 40 2.62 -11.29 -0.17
CA ILE A 40 1.20 -11.56 0.10
C ILE A 40 0.37 -10.27 -0.04
N LEU A 41 0.78 -9.20 0.64
CA LEU A 41 0.02 -7.94 0.69
C LEU A 41 0.15 -7.12 -0.60
N GLY A 42 1.18 -7.38 -1.41
CA GLY A 42 1.36 -6.77 -2.72
C GLY A 42 0.67 -7.50 -3.87
N ALA A 43 0.05 -8.66 -3.64
CA ALA A 43 -0.52 -9.49 -4.69
C ALA A 43 -1.66 -8.78 -5.46
N LYS A 44 -1.70 -8.93 -6.79
CA LYS A 44 -2.77 -8.36 -7.63
C LYS A 44 -4.13 -8.98 -7.29
N SER A 45 -4.14 -10.24 -6.89
CA SER A 45 -5.35 -10.92 -6.42
C SER A 45 -5.96 -10.24 -5.18
N LEU A 46 -5.14 -9.69 -4.28
CA LEU A 46 -5.62 -8.92 -3.14
C LEU A 46 -6.21 -7.58 -3.59
N GLU A 47 -5.53 -6.86 -4.48
CA GLU A 47 -6.02 -5.59 -5.03
C GLU A 47 -7.38 -5.75 -5.72
N ALA A 48 -7.50 -6.73 -6.62
CA ALA A 48 -8.74 -7.01 -7.35
C ALA A 48 -9.87 -7.45 -6.39
N ALA A 49 -9.55 -8.26 -5.39
CA ALA A 49 -10.52 -8.68 -4.38
C ALA A 49 -10.98 -7.49 -3.53
N ASN A 50 -10.10 -6.57 -3.15
CA ASN A 50 -10.46 -5.36 -2.40
C ASN A 50 -11.39 -4.44 -3.19
N ALA A 51 -11.18 -4.28 -4.51
CA ALA A 51 -12.12 -3.56 -5.36
C ALA A 51 -13.50 -4.24 -5.35
N THR A 52 -13.54 -5.56 -5.43
CA THR A 52 -14.79 -6.35 -5.39
C THR A 52 -15.47 -6.26 -4.02
N ILE A 53 -14.72 -6.31 -2.92
CA ILE A 53 -15.21 -6.12 -1.55
C ILE A 53 -15.82 -4.73 -1.41
N ALA A 54 -15.14 -3.68 -1.88
CA ALA A 54 -15.64 -2.31 -1.81
C ALA A 54 -16.97 -2.14 -2.56
N THR A 55 -17.15 -2.81 -3.70
CA THR A 55 -18.43 -2.82 -4.44
C THR A 55 -19.48 -3.67 -3.74
N THR A 56 -19.13 -4.87 -3.29
CA THR A 56 -20.08 -5.83 -2.69
C THR A 56 -20.64 -5.32 -1.36
N TYR A 57 -19.78 -4.72 -0.52
CA TYR A 57 -20.16 -4.19 0.78
C TYR A 57 -20.36 -2.68 0.78
N LYS A 58 -20.58 -2.08 -0.41
CA LYS A 58 -20.72 -0.63 -0.57
C LYS A 58 -21.78 -0.05 0.36
N ALA A 59 -22.95 -0.69 0.44
CA ALA A 59 -24.05 -0.20 1.28
C ALA A 59 -23.65 -0.15 2.77
N GLN A 60 -22.97 -1.18 3.26
CA GLN A 60 -22.49 -1.24 4.65
C GLN A 60 -21.39 -0.21 4.89
N LEU A 61 -20.44 -0.06 3.96
CA LEU A 61 -19.36 0.94 4.06
C LEU A 61 -19.89 2.38 4.00
N ASP A 62 -20.90 2.64 3.17
CA ASP A 62 -21.59 3.93 3.13
C ASP A 62 -22.32 4.17 4.47
N GLN A 63 -22.98 3.14 5.04
CA GLN A 63 -23.61 3.22 6.36
C GLN A 63 -22.57 3.46 7.48
N VAL A 64 -21.39 2.85 7.41
CA VAL A 64 -20.27 3.13 8.31
C VAL A 64 -19.90 4.62 8.23
N ARG A 65 -19.74 5.17 7.01
CA ARG A 65 -19.41 6.58 6.81
C ARG A 65 -20.48 7.50 7.40
N THR A 66 -21.75 7.22 7.12
CA THR A 66 -22.88 7.99 7.69
C THR A 66 -22.91 7.91 9.21
N ARG A 67 -22.70 6.71 9.79
CA ARG A 67 -22.68 6.51 11.24
C ARG A 67 -21.54 7.25 11.92
N GLN A 68 -20.34 7.24 11.32
CA GLN A 68 -19.20 7.99 11.84
C GLN A 68 -19.46 9.50 11.84
N GLN A 69 -20.05 10.03 10.75
CA GLN A 69 -20.43 11.45 10.68
C GLN A 69 -21.49 11.81 11.72
N ALA A 70 -22.55 10.99 11.84
CA ALA A 70 -23.60 11.19 12.83
C ALA A 70 -23.06 11.14 14.26
N LEU A 71 -22.17 10.18 14.57
CA LEU A 71 -21.50 10.09 15.86
C LEU A 71 -20.67 11.35 16.13
N GLN A 72 -19.90 11.84 15.16
CA GLN A 72 -19.12 13.06 15.34
C GLN A 72 -20.01 14.26 15.65
N THR A 73 -21.12 14.43 14.93
CA THR A 73 -22.09 15.50 15.20
C THR A 73 -22.74 15.36 16.57
N GLU A 74 -23.13 14.15 16.96
CA GLU A 74 -23.70 13.85 18.29
C GLU A 74 -22.70 14.19 19.40
N LEU A 75 -21.43 13.78 19.27
CA LEU A 75 -20.39 14.07 20.25
C LEU A 75 -20.13 15.57 20.37
N THR A 76 -20.07 16.31 19.26
CA THR A 76 -19.93 17.77 19.29
C THR A 76 -21.12 18.43 19.99
N ALA A 77 -22.35 17.98 19.73
CA ALA A 77 -23.54 18.50 20.39
C ALA A 77 -23.58 18.18 21.89
N LEU A 78 -23.17 16.97 22.28
CA LEU A 78 -23.07 16.57 23.69
C LEU A 78 -21.95 17.32 24.43
N ALA A 79 -20.88 17.68 23.73
CA ALA A 79 -19.75 18.42 24.30
C ALA A 79 -20.01 19.93 24.39
N ALA A 80 -20.93 20.48 23.60
CA ALA A 80 -21.23 21.92 23.58
C ALA A 80 -21.56 22.56 24.96
N PRO A 81 -22.24 21.89 25.91
CA PRO A 81 -22.48 22.45 27.24
C PRO A 81 -21.24 22.41 28.16
N LEU A 82 -20.17 21.72 27.77
CA LEU A 82 -18.90 21.70 28.50
C LEU A 82 -18.01 22.89 28.13
N ASP A 83 -18.24 23.51 26.97
CA ASP A 83 -17.62 24.75 26.54
C ASP A 83 -18.19 25.93 27.35
N THR A 84 -17.48 26.28 28.42
CA THR A 84 -17.86 27.33 29.37
C THR A 84 -17.37 28.70 28.92
N ASN A 85 -16.26 28.75 28.17
CA ASN A 85 -15.66 29.99 27.67
C ASN A 85 -16.24 30.44 26.31
N LYS A 86 -17.09 29.61 25.68
CA LYS A 86 -17.78 29.80 24.40
C LYS A 86 -16.83 29.96 23.20
N ASP A 87 -15.65 29.37 23.28
CA ASP A 87 -14.66 29.39 22.19
C ASP A 87 -14.89 28.30 21.12
N LYS A 88 -15.97 27.50 21.28
CA LYS A 88 -16.38 26.36 20.45
C LYS A 88 -15.44 25.17 20.53
N GLN A 89 -14.59 25.12 21.54
CA GLN A 89 -13.70 24.01 21.84
C GLN A 89 -13.92 23.59 23.28
N VAL A 90 -13.68 22.32 23.56
CA VAL A 90 -13.64 21.83 24.95
C VAL A 90 -12.18 21.68 25.31
N SER A 91 -11.70 22.57 26.16
CA SER A 91 -10.34 22.53 26.69
C SER A 91 -10.18 21.41 27.72
N GLU A 92 -8.93 21.02 27.97
CA GLU A 92 -8.62 20.02 29.00
C GLU A 92 -9.02 20.51 30.41
N GLN A 93 -8.93 21.83 30.65
CA GLN A 93 -9.39 22.45 31.90
C GLN A 93 -10.90 22.33 32.09
N GLU A 94 -11.69 22.54 31.04
CA GLU A 94 -13.14 22.39 31.07
C GLU A 94 -13.57 20.94 31.25
N LEU A 95 -12.85 20.02 30.61
CA LEU A 95 -13.07 18.60 30.80
C LEU A 95 -12.76 18.18 32.25
N ALA A 96 -11.62 18.61 32.79
CA ALA A 96 -11.24 18.33 34.18
C ALA A 96 -12.24 18.93 35.19
N ALA A 97 -12.75 20.13 34.92
CA ALA A 97 -13.79 20.76 35.75
C ALA A 97 -15.11 19.96 35.69
N ALA A 98 -15.51 19.50 34.51
CA ALA A 98 -16.69 18.66 34.32
C ALA A 98 -16.55 17.29 35.03
N GLU A 99 -15.35 16.72 35.05
CA GLU A 99 -15.02 15.48 35.76
C GLU A 99 -15.09 15.67 37.28
N ALA A 100 -14.48 16.73 37.80
CA ALA A 100 -14.54 17.08 39.23
C ALA A 100 -15.99 17.32 39.69
N ALA A 101 -16.81 17.94 38.84
CA ALA A 101 -18.23 18.17 39.08
C ALA A 101 -19.12 16.93 38.86
N LYS A 102 -18.56 15.79 38.44
CA LYS A 102 -19.30 14.56 38.08
C LYS A 102 -20.43 14.82 37.08
N ASN A 103 -20.16 15.65 36.08
CA ASN A 103 -21.17 16.09 35.13
C ASN A 103 -21.79 14.87 34.38
N PRO A 104 -23.11 14.67 34.42
CA PRO A 104 -23.76 13.53 33.76
C PRO A 104 -23.57 13.51 32.24
N ILE A 105 -23.19 14.63 31.62
CA ILE A 105 -22.85 14.72 30.19
C ILE A 105 -21.67 13.80 29.84
N LEU A 106 -20.67 13.66 30.72
CA LEU A 106 -19.52 12.81 30.46
C LEU A 106 -19.93 11.34 30.28
N GLN A 107 -20.92 10.88 31.05
CA GLN A 107 -21.47 9.53 30.89
C GLN A 107 -22.24 9.38 29.58
N LYS A 108 -22.95 10.42 29.13
CA LYS A 108 -23.63 10.42 27.82
C LYS A 108 -22.62 10.35 26.67
N ILE A 109 -21.55 11.15 26.73
CA ILE A 109 -20.46 11.15 25.75
C ILE A 109 -19.83 9.76 25.68
N LYS A 110 -19.46 9.18 26.82
CA LYS A 110 -18.88 7.84 26.88
C LYS A 110 -19.81 6.79 26.28
N THR A 111 -21.09 6.85 26.62
CA THR A 111 -22.12 5.92 26.10
C THR A 111 -22.28 6.07 24.58
N ALA A 112 -22.35 7.30 24.06
CA ALA A 112 -22.43 7.58 22.63
C ALA A 112 -21.18 7.06 21.90
N GLN A 113 -19.98 7.27 22.44
CA GLN A 113 -18.74 6.72 21.88
C GLN A 113 -18.76 5.19 21.84
N THR A 114 -19.10 4.52 22.94
CA THR A 114 -19.14 3.05 22.99
C THR A 114 -20.16 2.48 22.00
N ASN A 115 -21.40 3.00 21.99
CA ASN A 115 -22.45 2.54 21.08
C ASN A 115 -22.11 2.85 19.61
N GLY A 116 -21.50 4.01 19.36
CA GLY A 116 -21.02 4.43 18.05
C GLY A 116 -19.96 3.48 17.50
N GLN A 117 -18.94 3.17 18.31
CA GLN A 117 -17.87 2.24 17.94
C GLN A 117 -18.40 0.83 17.70
N GLN A 118 -19.27 0.30 18.58
CA GLN A 118 -19.88 -1.02 18.41
C GLN A 118 -20.65 -1.11 17.08
N GLU A 119 -21.43 -0.09 16.73
CA GLU A 119 -22.19 -0.08 15.48
C GLU A 119 -21.27 -0.02 14.26
N VAL A 120 -20.23 0.84 14.29
CA VAL A 120 -19.23 0.90 13.22
C VAL A 120 -18.52 -0.44 13.05
N SER A 121 -18.09 -1.09 14.14
CA SER A 121 -17.47 -2.41 14.10
C SER A 121 -18.41 -3.46 13.52
N ARG A 122 -19.69 -3.45 13.91
CA ARG A 122 -20.70 -4.38 13.39
C ARG A 122 -20.92 -4.23 11.89
N LEU A 123 -21.00 -2.98 11.41
CA LEU A 123 -21.20 -2.68 9.99
C LEU A 123 -19.96 -2.99 9.15
N ASN A 124 -18.76 -2.81 9.71
CA ASN A 124 -17.51 -3.08 9.00
C ASN A 124 -17.10 -4.56 9.04
N ALA A 125 -17.61 -5.34 10.01
CA ALA A 125 -17.24 -6.73 10.21
C ALA A 125 -17.35 -7.62 8.95
N PRO A 126 -18.40 -7.53 8.10
CA PRO A 126 -18.49 -8.36 6.90
C PRO A 126 -17.36 -8.10 5.90
N ALA A 127 -17.03 -6.83 5.66
CA ALA A 127 -15.96 -6.43 4.74
C ALA A 127 -14.58 -6.86 5.28
N LEU A 128 -14.32 -6.66 6.58
CA LEU A 128 -13.09 -7.11 7.23
C LEU A 128 -12.94 -8.63 7.18
N ARG A 129 -14.03 -9.37 7.39
CA ARG A 129 -14.04 -10.84 7.31
C ARG A 129 -13.74 -11.32 5.88
N ALA A 130 -14.31 -10.67 4.87
CA ALA A 130 -14.01 -10.95 3.47
C ALA A 130 -12.55 -10.68 3.12
N GLN A 131 -12.00 -9.54 3.57
CA GLN A 131 -10.60 -9.19 3.34
C GLN A 131 -9.64 -10.19 4.03
N ALA A 132 -9.92 -10.56 5.27
CA ALA A 132 -9.14 -11.55 5.99
C ALA A 132 -9.17 -12.91 5.27
N TYR A 133 -10.31 -13.32 4.73
CA TYR A 133 -10.42 -14.58 3.99
C TYR A 133 -9.59 -14.58 2.71
N VAL A 134 -9.59 -13.47 1.97
CA VAL A 134 -8.73 -13.28 0.79
C VAL A 134 -7.25 -13.35 1.16
N ILE A 135 -6.84 -12.64 2.21
CA ILE A 135 -5.45 -12.70 2.71
C ILE A 135 -5.08 -14.14 3.05
N GLU A 136 -5.92 -14.87 3.76
CA GLU A 136 -5.67 -16.27 4.09
C GLU A 136 -5.53 -17.16 2.85
N GLN A 137 -6.38 -16.97 1.84
CA GLN A 137 -6.25 -17.69 0.57
C GLN A 137 -4.91 -17.41 -0.13
N ILE A 138 -4.43 -16.17 -0.11
CA ILE A 138 -3.14 -15.78 -0.68
C ILE A 138 -1.99 -16.37 0.12
N THR A 139 -2.07 -16.30 1.47
CA THR A 139 -1.08 -16.92 2.37
C THR A 139 -0.95 -18.43 2.10
N GLN A 140 -2.05 -19.13 1.84
CA GLN A 140 -2.02 -20.56 1.47
C GLN A 140 -1.28 -20.84 0.16
N LYS A 141 -1.12 -19.85 -0.73
CA LYS A 141 -0.37 -19.98 -1.99
C LYS A 141 1.10 -19.57 -1.88
N TYR A 142 1.49 -18.93 -0.78
CA TYR A 142 2.85 -18.44 -0.61
C TYR A 142 3.90 -19.56 -0.66
N ASN A 143 3.76 -20.63 0.14
CA ASN A 143 4.76 -21.71 0.18
C ASN A 143 4.92 -22.44 -1.17
N PRO A 144 3.83 -22.87 -1.86
CA PRO A 144 3.96 -23.45 -3.20
C PRO A 144 4.60 -22.50 -4.22
N ALA A 145 4.30 -21.20 -4.15
CA ALA A 145 4.89 -20.20 -5.02
C ALA A 145 6.40 -20.01 -4.74
N LEU A 146 6.78 -19.97 -3.47
CA LEU A 146 8.18 -19.94 -3.03
C LEU A 146 8.95 -21.15 -3.56
N GLU A 147 8.43 -22.36 -3.37
CA GLU A 147 9.06 -23.60 -3.86
C GLU A 147 9.26 -23.59 -5.38
N THR A 148 8.24 -23.13 -6.12
CA THR A 148 8.30 -23.01 -7.58
C THR A 148 9.39 -22.02 -8.02
N VAL A 149 9.47 -20.86 -7.38
CA VAL A 149 10.49 -19.84 -7.67
C VAL A 149 11.89 -20.32 -7.31
N VAL A 150 12.03 -20.99 -6.15
CA VAL A 150 13.29 -21.58 -5.68
C VAL A 150 13.80 -22.64 -6.67
N ALA A 151 12.93 -23.55 -7.11
CA ALA A 151 13.28 -24.57 -8.09
C ALA A 151 13.65 -23.94 -9.45
N ALA A 152 12.85 -23.00 -9.94
CA ALA A 152 13.07 -22.34 -11.22
C ALA A 152 14.39 -21.54 -11.26
N LYS A 153 14.74 -20.88 -10.15
CA LYS A 153 15.95 -20.04 -10.04
C LYS A 153 17.15 -20.78 -9.43
N LYS A 154 17.02 -22.09 -9.14
CA LYS A 154 18.05 -22.92 -8.52
C LYS A 154 18.61 -22.30 -7.23
N ILE A 155 17.71 -21.84 -6.38
CA ILE A 155 18.04 -21.23 -5.08
C ILE A 155 18.23 -22.34 -4.04
N SER A 156 19.27 -22.22 -3.23
CA SER A 156 19.63 -23.19 -2.18
C SER A 156 19.30 -22.68 -0.78
N LEU A 157 19.17 -21.35 -0.60
CA LEU A 157 18.87 -20.69 0.66
C LEU A 157 18.05 -19.42 0.40
N VAL A 158 16.94 -19.30 1.11
CA VAL A 158 16.13 -18.07 1.14
C VAL A 158 16.21 -17.48 2.54
N LEU A 159 16.56 -16.20 2.62
CA LEU A 159 16.56 -15.42 3.85
C LEU A 159 15.33 -14.50 3.88
N SER A 160 14.73 -14.30 5.05
CA SER A 160 13.73 -13.25 5.20
C SER A 160 14.36 -11.87 5.08
N ALA A 161 13.68 -10.93 4.44
CA ALA A 161 14.12 -9.53 4.29
C ALA A 161 14.51 -8.89 5.63
N ASN A 162 13.78 -9.20 6.71
CA ASN A 162 14.05 -8.72 8.06
C ASN A 162 15.39 -9.19 8.66
N SER A 163 16.01 -10.23 8.09
CA SER A 163 17.29 -10.77 8.53
C SER A 163 18.48 -10.29 7.70
N ALA A 164 18.21 -9.64 6.56
CA ALA A 164 19.24 -9.11 5.67
C ALA A 164 19.42 -7.60 5.93
N GLN A 165 20.62 -7.19 6.31
CA GLN A 165 20.92 -5.75 6.45
C GLN A 165 21.02 -5.05 5.09
N PHE A 166 21.43 -5.79 4.06
CA PHE A 166 21.54 -5.31 2.69
C PHE A 166 21.36 -6.48 1.73
N ALA A 167 20.54 -6.28 0.70
CA ALA A 167 20.35 -7.21 -0.39
C ALA A 167 20.31 -6.42 -1.70
N GLN A 168 21.02 -6.89 -2.72
CA GLN A 168 20.87 -6.29 -4.05
C GLN A 168 19.50 -6.65 -4.63
N PRO A 169 18.83 -5.77 -5.41
CA PRO A 169 17.54 -6.10 -6.01
C PRO A 169 17.56 -7.39 -6.85
N ALA A 170 18.71 -7.75 -7.42
CA ALA A 170 18.87 -8.98 -8.20
C ALA A 170 18.76 -10.28 -7.37
N VAL A 171 18.98 -10.23 -6.05
CA VAL A 171 18.84 -11.38 -5.15
C VAL A 171 17.49 -11.39 -4.39
N ASP A 172 16.69 -10.33 -4.54
CA ASP A 172 15.33 -10.29 -4.01
C ASP A 172 14.37 -11.04 -4.95
N ILE A 173 13.68 -12.04 -4.41
CA ILE A 173 12.72 -12.87 -5.16
C ILE A 173 11.26 -12.59 -4.78
N THR A 174 11.00 -11.59 -3.93
CA THR A 174 9.66 -11.21 -3.47
C THR A 174 8.70 -11.00 -4.65
N ASP A 175 9.14 -10.27 -5.68
CA ASP A 175 8.34 -10.01 -6.88
C ASP A 175 8.09 -11.27 -7.72
N ALA A 176 9.04 -12.21 -7.74
CA ALA A 176 8.88 -13.47 -8.44
C ALA A 176 7.88 -14.38 -7.71
N ILE A 177 7.91 -14.41 -6.37
CA ILE A 177 6.94 -15.13 -5.56
C ILE A 177 5.55 -14.52 -5.74
N ARG A 178 5.44 -13.19 -5.69
CA ARG A 178 4.18 -12.48 -5.97
C ARG A 178 3.63 -12.82 -7.35
N ALA A 179 4.47 -12.80 -8.38
CA ALA A 179 4.04 -13.15 -9.74
C ALA A 179 3.53 -14.59 -9.83
N GLU A 180 4.16 -15.53 -9.12
CA GLU A 180 3.73 -16.92 -9.07
C GLU A 180 2.42 -17.08 -8.28
N ILE A 181 2.24 -16.36 -7.16
CA ILE A 181 0.96 -16.28 -6.44
C ILE A 181 -0.15 -15.80 -7.37
N ASP A 182 0.06 -14.70 -8.10
CA ASP A 182 -0.93 -14.14 -9.02
C ASP A 182 -1.21 -15.09 -10.21
N ARG A 183 -0.24 -15.91 -10.60
CA ARG A 183 -0.43 -16.95 -11.64
C ARG A 183 -1.33 -18.09 -11.15
N VAL A 184 -1.16 -18.55 -9.91
CA VAL A 184 -1.92 -19.68 -9.36
C VAL A 184 -3.25 -19.27 -8.72
N LEU A 185 -3.37 -18.01 -8.31
CA LEU A 185 -4.58 -17.42 -7.74
C LEU A 185 -4.90 -16.09 -8.45
N PRO A 186 -5.38 -16.14 -9.70
CA PRO A 186 -5.74 -14.92 -10.42
C PRO A 186 -6.97 -14.22 -9.82
N THR A 187 -7.82 -14.97 -9.10
CA THR A 187 -9.02 -14.45 -8.45
C THR A 187 -9.21 -15.13 -7.10
N ALA A 188 -9.32 -14.33 -6.04
CA ALA A 188 -9.64 -14.80 -4.70
C ALA A 188 -11.16 -14.73 -4.45
N ASN A 189 -11.68 -15.64 -3.64
CA ASN A 189 -13.08 -15.62 -3.24
C ASN A 189 -13.24 -14.67 -2.04
N ILE A 190 -14.24 -13.79 -2.10
CA ILE A 190 -14.52 -12.80 -1.04
C ILE A 190 -15.56 -13.27 -0.03
N THR A 191 -16.16 -14.45 -0.24
CA THR A 191 -17.22 -14.99 0.62
C THR A 191 -16.65 -16.06 1.55
N PRO A 192 -16.37 -15.72 2.83
CA PRO A 192 -15.92 -16.70 3.81
C PRO A 192 -17.02 -17.71 4.16
N PRO A 193 -16.69 -18.98 4.42
CA PRO A 193 -17.65 -19.96 4.95
C PRO A 193 -18.28 -19.51 6.28
N ALA A 194 -19.49 -19.98 6.60
CA ALA A 194 -20.27 -19.51 7.75
C ALA A 194 -19.55 -19.66 9.10
N ASN A 195 -18.87 -20.79 9.29
CA ASN A 195 -18.14 -21.19 10.48
C ASN A 195 -16.63 -20.91 10.40
N TRP A 196 -16.19 -20.20 9.36
CA TRP A 196 -14.80 -19.79 9.21
C TRP A 196 -14.41 -18.72 10.24
N GLN A 197 -13.14 -18.73 10.66
CA GLN A 197 -12.53 -17.69 11.47
C GLN A 197 -11.10 -17.48 10.95
N PRO A 198 -10.61 -16.24 10.89
CA PRO A 198 -9.26 -15.97 10.40
C PRO A 198 -8.22 -16.60 11.31
N GLY A 199 -7.22 -17.26 10.73
CA GLY A 199 -6.04 -17.71 11.46
C GLY A 199 -5.28 -16.55 12.10
N GLN A 200 -4.48 -16.84 13.14
CA GLN A 200 -3.69 -15.82 13.85
C GLN A 200 -2.74 -15.03 12.91
N GLN A 201 -2.09 -15.72 11.98
CA GLN A 201 -1.24 -15.10 10.97
C GLN A 201 -2.03 -14.14 10.07
N THR A 202 -3.22 -14.55 9.63
CA THR A 202 -4.14 -13.73 8.84
C THR A 202 -4.51 -12.45 9.58
N VAL A 203 -4.81 -12.53 10.88
CA VAL A 203 -5.15 -11.37 11.71
C VAL A 203 -3.96 -10.39 11.83
N GLN A 204 -2.74 -10.90 11.94
CA GLN A 204 -1.53 -10.06 11.97
C GLN A 204 -1.30 -9.35 10.62
N LEU A 205 -1.41 -10.09 9.51
CA LEU A 205 -1.29 -9.53 8.16
C LEU A 205 -2.37 -8.49 7.87
N LEU A 206 -3.61 -8.74 8.31
CA LEU A 206 -4.71 -7.78 8.17
C LEU A 206 -4.44 -6.46 8.92
N GLN A 207 -3.84 -6.53 10.11
CA GLN A 207 -3.46 -5.33 10.86
C GLN A 207 -2.34 -4.57 10.15
N GLN A 208 -1.33 -5.28 9.63
CA GLN A 208 -0.25 -4.67 8.87
C GLN A 208 -0.76 -4.04 7.56
N TYR A 209 -1.67 -4.71 6.86
CA TYR A 209 -2.31 -4.19 5.64
C TYR A 209 -3.04 -2.87 5.92
N GLN A 210 -3.83 -2.81 6.99
CA GLN A 210 -4.54 -1.57 7.37
C GLN A 210 -3.58 -0.43 7.68
N GLN A 211 -2.46 -0.69 8.37
CA GLN A 211 -1.43 0.31 8.64
C GLN A 211 -0.74 0.78 7.35
N ALA A 212 -0.46 -0.13 6.42
CA ALA A 212 0.14 0.20 5.13
C ALA A 212 -0.79 1.08 4.28
N VAL A 213 -2.08 0.77 4.21
CA VAL A 213 -3.08 1.57 3.48
C VAL A 213 -3.21 2.97 4.11
N TYR A 214 -3.23 3.06 5.45
CA TYR A 214 -3.26 4.36 6.13
C TYR A 214 -2.02 5.21 5.83
N ALA A 215 -0.82 4.61 5.89
CA ALA A 215 0.42 5.30 5.57
C ALA A 215 0.45 5.80 4.12
N GLN A 216 -0.08 5.03 3.18
CA GLN A 216 -0.22 5.44 1.78
C GLN A 216 -1.21 6.59 1.61
N ALA A 217 -2.36 6.56 2.29
CA ALA A 217 -3.34 7.65 2.26
C ALA A 217 -2.76 8.97 2.81
N VAL A 218 -1.98 8.91 3.90
CA VAL A 218 -1.31 10.09 4.46
C VAL A 218 -0.24 10.64 3.51
N ARG A 219 0.57 9.76 2.90
CA ARG A 219 1.58 10.18 1.91
C ARG A 219 0.94 10.82 0.67
N GLN A 220 -0.19 10.28 0.20
CA GLN A 220 -0.94 10.85 -0.91
C GLN A 220 -1.47 12.25 -0.57
N ALA A 221 -2.07 12.44 0.61
CA ALA A 221 -2.53 13.74 1.09
C ALA A 221 -1.38 14.76 1.22
N GLN A 222 -0.19 14.33 1.64
CA GLN A 222 1.00 15.19 1.74
C GLN A 222 1.58 15.57 0.37
N SER A 223 1.56 14.64 -0.61
CA SER A 223 2.04 14.90 -1.97
C SER A 223 1.13 15.81 -2.80
N GLN A 224 -0.15 15.92 -2.44
CA GLN A 224 -1.10 16.88 -3.03
C GLN A 224 -1.07 18.26 -2.33
N GLY A 225 -0.25 18.42 -1.29
CA GLY A 225 0.00 19.69 -0.58
C GLY A 225 1.15 20.52 -1.14
N ALA A 226 1.50 20.38 -2.43
CA ALA A 226 2.58 21.14 -3.05
C ALA A 226 2.08 22.43 -3.75
N ALA A 227 2.51 23.56 -3.15
CA ALA A 227 2.61 24.95 -3.65
C ALA A 227 1.32 25.75 -3.93
N PRO A 228 1.04 26.85 -3.18
CA PRO A 228 0.20 27.91 -3.73
C PRO A 228 0.89 28.47 -4.98
N ALA A 229 0.19 28.43 -6.11
CA ALA A 229 0.56 29.22 -7.27
C ALA A 229 0.66 30.69 -6.83
N ALA A 230 1.87 31.26 -6.98
CA ALA A 230 2.08 32.69 -6.76
C ALA A 230 1.11 33.48 -7.66
N PRO A 231 0.32 34.43 -7.10
CA PRO A 231 -0.50 35.32 -7.91
C PRO A 231 0.39 36.28 -8.70
N GLY A 232 0.29 36.21 -10.03
CA GLY A 232 0.48 37.35 -10.94
C GLY A 232 1.87 37.96 -11.06
N ALA A 233 2.59 37.62 -12.12
CA ALA A 233 3.40 38.58 -12.84
C ALA A 233 2.75 38.82 -14.22
N THR A 234 2.14 39.99 -14.34
CA THR A 234 1.44 40.52 -15.51
C THR A 234 2.37 40.66 -16.71
N THR A 235 2.05 39.98 -17.81
CA THR A 235 2.58 40.33 -19.13
C THR A 235 1.93 41.65 -19.58
N PRO A 236 2.69 42.70 -19.96
CA PRO A 236 2.12 43.94 -20.48
C PRO A 236 1.41 43.73 -21.82
N PRO A 237 0.33 44.47 -22.13
CA PRO A 237 -0.39 44.33 -23.39
C PRO A 237 0.43 44.84 -24.58
N ALA A 238 0.37 44.10 -25.68
CA ALA A 238 0.96 44.44 -26.96
C ALA A 238 0.31 45.71 -27.55
N LYS A 239 1.16 46.61 -28.04
CA LYS A 239 0.83 47.88 -28.69
C LYS A 239 0.16 47.63 -30.06
N PRO A 240 -0.90 48.36 -30.46
CA PRO A 240 -1.45 48.24 -31.81
C PRO A 240 -0.51 48.87 -32.86
N GLN A 241 -0.23 48.16 -33.95
CA GLN A 241 0.42 48.72 -35.13
C GLN A 241 -0.56 49.65 -35.88
N PRO A 242 -0.13 50.85 -36.31
CA PRO A 242 -0.93 51.68 -37.22
C PRO A 242 -0.69 51.27 -38.68
N GLN A 243 -1.78 51.18 -39.43
CA GLN A 243 -1.80 50.89 -40.87
C GLN A 243 -2.11 52.20 -41.63
N GLY A 244 -1.20 52.60 -42.55
CA GLY A 244 -1.31 53.79 -43.43
C GLY A 244 -0.44 54.96 -42.93
N ARG A 245 0.42 55.60 -43.71
CA ARG A 245 0.55 55.81 -45.17
C ARG A 245 2.01 55.94 -45.56
#